data_AF-X6M0P9-F1
#
_entry.id   AF-X6M0P9-F1
#
_cell.length_a   1.000
_cell.length_b   1.000
_cell.length_c   1.000
_cell.angle_alpha   90.00
_cell.angle_beta   90.00
_cell.angle_gamma   90.00
#
_symmetry.space_group_name_H-M   'P 1'
#
loop_
_entity.id
_entity.type
_entity.pdbx_description
1 polymer ?
#
loop_
_entity_poly.entity_id
_entity_poly.type
_entity_poly.pdbx_seq_one_letter_code
_entity_poly.pdbx_strand_id
1 'polypeptide(L)'
;IVNVGYISMDWANSNPLYIYIAIGGGSVGVILLVFMLLFLWEVKTYGIYKYIQRDDQKARDHYFYSFVGTIIYGHGQFHSSNNKISMIMRLLCDTIFLVICDKLVMILCCTRDGKWRMDSDVTCWTGEHLKIGTVALIALAYYIPFCIMVAPMFVEFPTPLTGSCKDYLSLTSTVEFIKPYLSVITLAKSFMLVSTQLLSEGKPVGTVLSQLFTCLALFIATVLWSWNNLNLQQYHKVFMPVFPYGVSILKSLGFLAGIIGSIVELLFVYQSLPGSMFGHKLSQDSADMQYLLLIFALACIFAALFFFKVKHTVKKNNQLSLQDKQVLLTGFELQNLLHVYHNVLYIVFDSVAGTWFWR
;
A
#
# COMPACT_ATOMS: atom_id res chain seq x y z
N ILE A 1 -8.80 8.04 30.59
CA ILE A 1 -7.83 7.09 30.00
C ILE A 1 -7.70 7.48 28.54
N VAL A 2 -6.53 7.95 28.10
CA VAL A 2 -6.32 8.28 26.68
C VAL A 2 -6.23 6.96 25.93
N ASN A 3 -7.23 6.64 25.12
CA ASN A 3 -7.17 5.48 24.24
C ASN A 3 -6.26 5.86 23.07
N VAL A 4 -5.06 5.27 23.03
CA VAL A 4 -4.14 5.47 21.90
C VAL A 4 -4.75 4.79 20.68
N GLY A 5 -5.24 5.59 19.75
CA GLY A 5 -5.68 5.17 18.42
C GLY A 5 -4.97 6.01 17.36
N TYR A 6 -4.86 5.49 16.14
CA TYR A 6 -4.14 6.16 15.04
C TYR A 6 -4.68 7.57 14.75
N ILE A 7 -5.98 7.79 14.99
CA ILE A 7 -6.59 9.12 15.11
C ILE A 7 -7.47 9.09 16.36
N SER A 8 -7.06 9.81 17.41
CA SER A 8 -7.93 10.07 18.56
C SER A 8 -9.08 10.96 18.11
N MET A 9 -10.31 10.51 18.38
CA MET A 9 -11.52 11.32 18.20
C MET A 9 -12.13 11.71 19.54
N ASP A 10 -11.28 11.79 20.57
CA ASP A 10 -11.70 12.12 21.94
C ASP A 10 -12.26 13.55 22.03
N TRP A 11 -12.05 14.38 21.00
CA TRP A 11 -12.61 15.73 20.87
C TRP A 11 -14.11 15.74 20.55
N ALA A 12 -14.65 14.64 20.04
CA ALA A 12 -16.07 14.56 19.74
C ALA A 12 -16.85 14.16 21.00
N ASN A 13 -17.32 15.16 21.75
CA ASN A 13 -18.12 15.01 22.97
C ASN A 13 -19.43 14.21 22.78
N SER A 14 -19.82 13.88 21.55
CA SER A 14 -20.98 13.06 21.20
C SER A 14 -20.59 11.58 21.11
N ASN A 15 -21.24 10.72 21.92
CA ASN A 15 -21.21 9.25 21.90
C ASN A 15 -20.19 8.62 20.92
N PRO A 16 -18.97 8.27 21.38
CA PRO A 16 -17.83 7.87 20.52
C PRO A 16 -18.16 6.66 19.64
N LEU A 17 -19.06 5.79 20.11
CA LEU A 17 -19.54 4.63 19.38
C LEU A 17 -20.12 4.99 18.00
N TYR A 18 -21.00 6.00 17.91
CA TYR A 18 -21.63 6.35 16.64
C TYR A 18 -20.63 6.89 15.63
N ILE A 19 -19.62 7.61 16.11
CA ILE A 19 -18.55 8.15 15.26
C ILE A 19 -17.69 7.00 14.73
N TYR A 20 -17.39 6.02 15.57
CA TYR A 20 -16.57 4.88 15.18
C TYR A 20 -17.31 3.99 14.18
N ILE A 21 -18.62 3.81 14.38
CA ILE A 21 -19.50 3.12 13.41
C ILE A 21 -19.61 3.92 12.12
N ALA A 22 -19.80 5.23 12.19
CA ALA A 22 -19.94 6.08 11.01
C ALA A 22 -18.65 6.10 10.17
N ILE A 23 -17.49 6.21 10.81
CA ILE A 23 -16.21 6.25 10.11
C ILE A 23 -15.77 4.86 9.67
N GLY A 24 -15.77 3.89 10.57
CA GLY A 24 -15.37 2.52 10.26
C GLY A 24 -16.40 1.84 9.35
N GLY A 25 -17.59 1.61 9.88
CA GLY A 25 -18.68 0.93 9.17
C GLY A 25 -19.18 1.70 7.96
N GLY A 26 -19.37 3.03 8.08
CA GLY A 26 -19.81 3.86 6.97
C GLY A 26 -18.81 3.89 5.81
N SER A 27 -17.50 4.00 6.08
CA SER A 27 -16.49 3.95 5.01
C SER A 27 -16.51 2.59 4.29
N VAL A 28 -16.56 1.48 5.04
CA VAL A 28 -16.68 0.14 4.43
C VAL A 28 -17.94 0.03 3.58
N GLY A 29 -19.08 0.54 4.07
CA GLY A 29 -20.33 0.60 3.32
C GLY A 29 -20.19 1.36 2.01
N VAL A 30 -19.55 2.54 2.01
CA VAL A 30 -19.30 3.33 0.80
C VAL A 30 -18.40 2.59 -0.18
N ILE A 31 -17.32 1.96 0.29
CA ILE A 31 -16.39 1.21 -0.56
C ILE A 31 -17.10 0.03 -1.24
N LEU A 32 -17.85 -0.76 -0.45
CA LEU A 32 -18.60 -1.89 -0.98
C LEU A 32 -19.69 -1.43 -1.95
N LEU A 33 -20.36 -0.31 -1.68
CA LEU A 33 -21.32 0.27 -2.60
C LEU A 33 -20.68 0.67 -3.93
N VAL A 34 -19.54 1.37 -3.90
CA VAL A 34 -18.79 1.75 -5.10
C VAL A 34 -18.40 0.51 -5.89
N PHE A 35 -17.90 -0.52 -5.21
CA PHE A 35 -17.56 -1.81 -5.83
C PHE A 35 -18.78 -2.47 -6.50
N MET A 36 -19.90 -2.58 -5.79
CA MET A 36 -21.12 -3.20 -6.33
C MET A 36 -21.64 -2.43 -7.55
N LEU A 37 -21.63 -1.09 -7.51
CA LEU A 37 -22.06 -0.26 -8.63
C LEU A 37 -21.15 -0.44 -9.85
N LEU A 38 -19.83 -0.48 -9.65
CA LEU A 38 -18.87 -0.76 -10.73
C LEU A 38 -19.08 -2.17 -11.30
N PHE A 39 -19.25 -3.16 -10.44
CA PHE A 39 -19.49 -4.55 -10.84
C PHE A 39 -20.76 -4.67 -11.69
N LEU A 40 -21.88 -4.10 -11.21
CA LEU A 40 -23.16 -4.12 -11.93
C LEU A 40 -23.08 -3.38 -13.26
N TRP A 41 -22.35 -2.26 -13.32
CA TRP A 41 -22.15 -1.49 -14.55
C TRP A 41 -21.40 -2.30 -15.61
N GLU A 42 -20.31 -2.96 -15.22
CA GLU A 42 -19.49 -3.79 -16.11
C GLU A 42 -20.28 -5.01 -16.60
N VAL A 43 -21.01 -5.70 -15.71
CA VAL A 43 -21.88 -6.84 -16.10
C VAL A 43 -22.98 -6.40 -17.07
N LYS A 44 -23.61 -5.24 -16.84
CA LYS A 44 -24.61 -4.68 -17.75
C LYS A 44 -24.00 -4.41 -19.13
N THR A 45 -22.82 -3.79 -19.17
CA THR A 45 -22.15 -3.43 -20.42
C THR A 45 -21.75 -4.68 -21.21
N TYR A 46 -21.21 -5.69 -20.53
CA TYR A 46 -20.97 -7.01 -21.12
C TYR A 46 -22.25 -7.64 -21.70
N GLY A 47 -23.35 -7.60 -20.95
CA GLY A 47 -24.64 -8.12 -21.41
C GLY A 47 -25.17 -7.43 -22.67
N ILE A 48 -24.98 -6.11 -22.79
CA ILE A 48 -25.35 -5.33 -23.97
C ILE A 48 -24.53 -5.79 -25.19
N TYR A 49 -23.21 -5.90 -25.07
CA TYR A 49 -22.36 -6.35 -26.18
C TYR A 49 -22.70 -7.77 -26.64
N LYS A 50 -22.90 -8.69 -25.69
CA LYS A 50 -23.16 -10.10 -25.99
C LYS A 50 -24.54 -10.37 -26.57
N TYR A 51 -25.60 -9.84 -25.94
CA TYR A 51 -26.97 -10.24 -26.27
C TYR A 51 -27.68 -9.27 -27.22
N ILE A 52 -27.42 -7.96 -27.09
CA ILE A 52 -28.11 -6.94 -27.90
C ILE A 52 -27.35 -6.72 -29.21
N GLN A 53 -26.04 -6.45 -29.13
CA GLN A 53 -25.23 -6.19 -30.31
C GLN A 53 -24.77 -7.48 -31.02
N ARG A 54 -24.83 -8.63 -30.33
CA ARG A 54 -24.35 -9.94 -30.81
C ARG A 54 -22.92 -9.88 -31.33
N ASP A 55 -22.10 -9.02 -30.73
CA ASP A 55 -20.69 -8.87 -31.05
C ASP A 55 -19.87 -9.63 -30.01
N ASP A 56 -19.72 -10.93 -30.26
CA ASP A 56 -19.04 -11.85 -29.33
C ASP A 56 -17.57 -11.48 -29.10
N GLN A 57 -16.93 -10.85 -30.10
CA GLN A 57 -15.54 -10.42 -29.99
C GLN A 57 -15.42 -9.22 -29.05
N LYS A 58 -16.23 -8.17 -29.25
CA LYS A 58 -16.24 -7.02 -28.33
C LYS A 58 -16.72 -7.39 -26.93
N ALA A 59 -17.67 -8.32 -26.80
CA ALA A 59 -18.11 -8.78 -25.49
C ALA A 59 -16.97 -9.50 -24.75
N ARG A 60 -16.22 -10.35 -25.46
CA ARG A 60 -15.06 -11.07 -24.91
C ARG A 60 -13.96 -10.10 -24.52
N ASP A 61 -13.60 -9.18 -25.40
CA ASP A 61 -12.58 -8.15 -25.13
C ASP A 61 -12.99 -7.28 -23.95
N HIS A 62 -14.23 -6.80 -23.92
CA HIS A 62 -14.75 -6.01 -22.81
C HIS A 62 -14.69 -6.80 -21.49
N TYR A 63 -15.07 -8.08 -21.47
CA TYR A 63 -14.98 -8.90 -20.27
C TYR A 63 -13.53 -9.07 -19.80
N PHE A 64 -12.59 -9.39 -20.70
CA PHE A 64 -11.19 -9.58 -20.34
C PHE A 64 -10.51 -8.32 -19.79
N TYR A 65 -10.89 -7.14 -20.27
CA TYR A 65 -10.37 -5.85 -19.80
C TYR A 65 -11.27 -5.16 -18.76
N SER A 66 -12.38 -5.80 -18.38
CA SER A 66 -13.28 -5.30 -17.33
C SER A 66 -12.71 -5.55 -15.95
N PHE A 67 -13.18 -4.75 -15.00
CA PHE A 67 -12.93 -4.94 -13.58
C PHE A 67 -13.20 -6.38 -13.10
N VAL A 68 -14.30 -6.98 -13.57
CA VAL A 68 -14.72 -8.33 -13.20
C VAL A 68 -13.79 -9.39 -13.79
N GLY A 69 -13.42 -9.23 -15.07
CA GLY A 69 -12.45 -10.09 -15.72
C GLY A 69 -11.09 -10.03 -15.05
N THR A 70 -10.63 -8.84 -14.66
CA THR A 70 -9.37 -8.68 -13.91
C THR A 70 -9.39 -9.44 -12.59
N ILE A 71 -10.50 -9.42 -11.84
CA ILE A 71 -10.63 -10.17 -10.59
C ILE A 71 -10.57 -11.68 -10.84
N ILE A 72 -11.31 -12.18 -11.83
CA ILE A 72 -11.45 -13.62 -12.08
C ILE A 72 -10.19 -14.20 -12.71
N TYR A 73 -9.58 -13.50 -13.66
CA TYR A 73 -8.41 -13.99 -14.40
C TYR A 73 -7.08 -13.54 -13.81
N GLY A 74 -7.05 -12.58 -12.88
CA GLY A 74 -5.83 -12.10 -12.21
C GLY A 74 -4.86 -11.29 -13.09
N HIS A 75 -5.06 -11.27 -14.42
CA HIS A 75 -4.13 -10.69 -15.39
C HIS A 75 -4.70 -9.53 -16.23
N GLY A 76 -5.95 -9.12 -16.00
CA GLY A 76 -6.58 -8.05 -16.79
C GLY A 76 -6.03 -6.66 -16.42
N GLN A 77 -5.61 -5.88 -17.41
CA GLN A 77 -5.38 -4.44 -17.21
C GLN A 77 -6.73 -3.73 -17.20
N PHE A 78 -7.08 -3.12 -16.07
CA PHE A 78 -8.37 -2.46 -15.94
C PHE A 78 -8.41 -1.16 -16.74
N HIS A 79 -9.02 -1.20 -17.93
CA HIS A 79 -8.89 -0.14 -18.93
C HIS A 79 -9.94 0.99 -18.81
N SER A 80 -11.00 0.81 -18.01
CA SER A 80 -12.21 1.68 -18.03
C SER A 80 -12.42 2.59 -16.82
N SER A 81 -11.57 2.58 -15.78
CA SER A 81 -11.89 3.39 -14.60
C SER A 81 -11.55 4.87 -14.77
N ASN A 82 -12.52 5.69 -14.36
CA ASN A 82 -12.32 7.12 -14.18
C ASN A 82 -11.24 7.37 -13.11
N ASN A 83 -10.22 8.19 -13.42
CA ASN A 83 -9.15 8.61 -12.51
C ASN A 83 -9.67 9.07 -11.13
N LYS A 84 -10.86 9.69 -11.08
CA LYS A 84 -11.49 10.12 -9.82
C LYS A 84 -11.83 8.94 -8.91
N ILE A 85 -12.38 7.86 -9.47
CA ILE A 85 -12.75 6.66 -8.72
C ILE A 85 -11.49 5.97 -8.22
N SER A 86 -10.47 5.81 -9.07
CA SER A 86 -9.16 5.30 -8.67
C SER A 86 -8.57 6.08 -7.49
N MET A 87 -8.61 7.43 -7.53
CA MET A 87 -8.11 8.26 -6.44
C MET A 87 -8.88 8.06 -5.13
N ILE A 88 -10.22 7.98 -5.20
CA ILE A 88 -11.07 7.71 -4.03
C ILE A 88 -10.75 6.33 -3.44
N MET A 89 -10.65 5.30 -4.29
CA MET A 89 -10.31 3.94 -3.86
C MET A 89 -8.92 3.89 -3.22
N ARG A 90 -7.93 4.60 -3.77
CA ARG A 90 -6.58 4.68 -3.19
C ARG A 90 -6.59 5.37 -1.83
N LEU A 91 -7.34 6.46 -1.70
CA LEU A 91 -7.48 7.18 -0.44
C LEU A 91 -8.10 6.26 0.63
N LEU A 92 -9.22 5.61 0.30
CA LEU A 92 -9.95 4.77 1.24
C LEU A 92 -9.17 3.49 1.60
N CYS A 93 -8.66 2.76 0.62
CA CYS A 93 -8.05 1.44 0.82
C CYS A 93 -6.58 1.46 1.23
N ASP A 94 -5.83 2.57 1.04
CA ASP A 94 -4.41 2.64 1.43
C ASP A 94 -4.15 3.70 2.51
N THR A 95 -4.61 4.94 2.29
CA THR A 95 -4.35 6.06 3.21
C THR A 95 -5.19 5.96 4.48
N ILE A 96 -6.49 5.72 4.36
CA ILE A 96 -7.43 5.67 5.50
C ILE A 96 -7.57 4.23 6.04
N PHE A 97 -6.89 3.25 5.44
CA PHE A 97 -6.95 1.83 5.82
C PHE A 97 -6.80 1.59 7.32
N LEU A 98 -5.70 2.08 7.91
CA LEU A 98 -5.41 1.89 9.33
C LEU A 98 -6.46 2.56 10.22
N VAL A 99 -6.98 3.72 9.81
CA VAL A 99 -8.01 4.45 10.55
C VAL A 99 -9.31 3.65 10.59
N ILE A 100 -9.78 3.16 9.44
CA ILE A 100 -11.01 2.37 9.34
C ILE A 100 -10.88 1.08 10.15
N CYS A 101 -9.79 0.34 9.95
CA CYS A 101 -9.56 -0.92 10.68
C CYS A 101 -9.42 -0.68 12.18
N ASP A 102 -8.77 0.40 12.61
CA ASP A 102 -8.60 0.72 14.04
C ASP A 102 -9.96 0.95 14.69
N LYS A 103 -10.85 1.72 14.06
CA LYS A 103 -12.19 1.98 14.61
C LYS A 103 -13.04 0.73 14.66
N LEU A 104 -12.98 -0.11 13.62
CA LEU A 104 -13.72 -1.38 13.62
C LEU A 104 -13.18 -2.36 14.66
N VAL A 105 -11.87 -2.47 14.85
CA VAL A 105 -11.29 -3.35 15.88
C VAL A 105 -11.53 -2.80 17.28
N MET A 106 -11.46 -1.49 17.48
CA MET A 106 -11.79 -0.86 18.76
C MET A 106 -13.25 -1.12 19.19
N ILE A 107 -14.17 -1.27 18.24
CA ILE A 107 -15.55 -1.72 18.50
C ILE A 107 -15.61 -3.18 18.96
N LEU A 108 -14.67 -4.03 18.55
CA LEU A 108 -14.62 -5.46 18.94
C LEU A 108 -13.94 -5.71 20.28
N CYS A 109 -13.04 -4.82 20.70
CA CYS A 109 -12.20 -5.05 21.87
C CYS A 109 -12.95 -4.89 23.19
N CYS A 110 -12.63 -5.75 24.15
CA CYS A 110 -13.08 -5.67 25.53
C CYS A 110 -11.90 -5.40 26.48
N THR A 111 -12.21 -4.87 27.66
CA THR A 111 -11.25 -4.76 28.76
C THR A 111 -11.13 -6.09 29.50
N ARG A 112 -10.08 -6.24 30.32
CA ARG A 112 -9.87 -7.43 31.17
C ARG A 112 -11.02 -7.72 32.12
N ASP A 113 -11.76 -6.68 32.50
CA ASP A 113 -12.91 -6.77 33.41
C ASP A 113 -14.16 -7.33 32.73
N GLY A 114 -14.05 -7.80 31.47
CA GLY A 114 -15.18 -8.33 30.71
C GLY A 114 -16.17 -7.24 30.29
N LYS A 115 -15.74 -5.98 30.27
CA LYS A 115 -16.53 -4.84 29.82
C LYS A 115 -16.15 -4.41 28.41
N TRP A 116 -17.09 -3.81 27.70
CA TRP A 116 -16.81 -3.30 26.37
C TRP A 116 -15.95 -2.03 26.44
N ARG A 117 -14.96 -1.90 25.55
CA ARG A 117 -14.00 -0.79 25.58
C ARG A 117 -14.62 0.56 25.20
N MET A 118 -15.69 0.55 24.41
CA MET A 118 -16.44 1.77 24.04
C MET A 118 -17.42 2.20 25.12
N ASP A 119 -17.95 1.25 25.88
CA ASP A 119 -18.97 1.47 26.89
C ASP A 119 -18.76 0.48 28.04
N SER A 120 -18.31 0.99 29.18
CA SER A 120 -18.02 0.19 30.37
C SER A 120 -19.27 -0.43 31.01
N ASP A 121 -20.45 0.08 30.70
CA ASP A 121 -21.70 -0.41 31.28
C ASP A 121 -22.13 -1.71 30.61
N VAL A 122 -21.80 -1.87 29.32
CA VAL A 122 -22.12 -3.04 28.52
C VAL A 122 -21.16 -4.20 28.79
N THR A 123 -21.72 -5.38 29.07
CA THR A 123 -20.98 -6.64 29.23
C THR A 123 -20.49 -7.17 27.88
N CYS A 124 -19.24 -7.64 27.84
CA CYS A 124 -18.58 -8.11 26.64
C CYS A 124 -19.36 -9.23 25.93
N TRP A 125 -19.49 -9.16 24.60
CA TRP A 125 -20.18 -10.13 23.73
C TRP A 125 -21.61 -10.50 24.13
N THR A 126 -22.33 -9.58 24.78
CA THR A 126 -23.74 -9.76 25.13
C THR A 126 -24.57 -8.54 24.70
N GLY A 127 -25.87 -8.72 24.49
CA GLY A 127 -26.80 -7.64 24.18
C GLY A 127 -26.40 -6.82 22.94
N GLU A 128 -26.15 -5.53 23.15
CA GLU A 128 -25.77 -4.59 22.09
C GLU A 128 -24.38 -4.84 21.52
N HIS A 129 -23.40 -5.15 22.38
CA HIS A 129 -22.03 -5.40 21.91
C HIS A 129 -21.98 -6.63 21.00
N LEU A 130 -22.76 -7.68 21.28
CA LEU A 130 -22.85 -8.83 20.38
C LEU A 130 -23.31 -8.41 18.97
N LYS A 131 -24.37 -7.62 18.86
CA LYS A 131 -24.93 -7.19 17.57
C LYS A 131 -23.96 -6.30 16.80
N ILE A 132 -23.46 -5.26 17.45
CA ILE A 132 -22.56 -4.26 16.83
C ILE A 132 -21.22 -4.90 16.50
N GLY A 133 -20.69 -5.72 17.41
CA GLY A 133 -19.46 -6.47 17.23
C GLY A 133 -19.54 -7.44 16.05
N THR A 134 -20.65 -8.19 15.90
CA THR A 134 -20.85 -9.05 14.73
C THR A 134 -20.84 -8.25 13.42
N VAL A 135 -21.52 -7.09 13.38
CA VAL A 135 -21.52 -6.23 12.17
C VAL A 135 -20.11 -5.69 11.87
N ALA A 136 -19.37 -5.25 12.88
CA ALA A 136 -18.01 -4.77 12.72
C ALA A 136 -17.06 -5.89 12.25
N LEU A 137 -17.24 -7.11 12.75
CA LEU A 137 -16.47 -8.27 12.33
C LEU A 137 -16.74 -8.62 10.87
N ILE A 138 -18.00 -8.61 10.44
CA ILE A 138 -18.38 -8.79 9.03
C ILE A 138 -17.75 -7.69 8.17
N ALA A 139 -17.83 -6.43 8.59
CA ALA A 139 -17.23 -5.32 7.87
C ALA A 139 -15.71 -5.50 7.68
N LEU A 140 -14.99 -5.89 8.73
CA LEU A 140 -13.55 -6.20 8.64
C LEU A 140 -13.25 -7.39 7.72
N ALA A 141 -14.05 -8.46 7.82
CA ALA A 141 -13.89 -9.67 7.02
C ALA A 141 -14.05 -9.41 5.52
N TYR A 142 -14.86 -8.44 5.11
CA TYR A 142 -14.95 -8.01 3.72
C TYR A 142 -13.92 -6.94 3.37
N TYR A 143 -13.69 -5.97 4.24
CA TYR A 143 -12.84 -4.81 3.95
C TYR A 143 -11.37 -5.17 3.77
N ILE A 144 -10.81 -6.05 4.62
CA ILE A 144 -9.38 -6.40 4.54
C ILE A 144 -9.06 -7.14 3.22
N PRO A 145 -9.76 -8.26 2.86
CA PRO A 145 -9.52 -8.93 1.58
C PRO A 145 -9.77 -8.01 0.40
N PHE A 146 -10.78 -7.14 0.49
CA PHE A 146 -11.06 -6.15 -0.53
C PHE A 146 -9.86 -5.22 -0.76
N CYS A 147 -9.28 -4.64 0.30
CA CYS A 147 -8.09 -3.80 0.17
C CYS A 147 -6.88 -4.57 -0.38
N ILE A 148 -6.73 -5.85 -0.02
CA ILE A 148 -5.61 -6.67 -0.47
C ILE A 148 -5.72 -7.04 -1.95
N MET A 149 -6.92 -7.39 -2.41
CA MET A 149 -7.15 -7.91 -3.76
C MET A 149 -7.50 -6.81 -4.76
N VAL A 150 -8.43 -5.92 -4.38
CA VAL A 150 -9.10 -5.01 -5.31
C VAL A 150 -8.37 -3.67 -5.39
N ALA A 151 -7.86 -3.14 -4.28
CA ALA A 151 -7.20 -1.83 -4.28
C ALA A 151 -5.98 -1.74 -5.24
N PRO A 152 -5.11 -2.76 -5.34
CA PRO A 152 -3.99 -2.73 -6.28
C PRO A 152 -4.43 -2.60 -7.75
N MET A 153 -5.61 -3.11 -8.12
CA MET A 153 -6.14 -3.02 -9.49
C MET A 153 -6.49 -1.59 -9.90
N PHE A 154 -6.83 -0.74 -8.94
CA PHE A 154 -7.13 0.68 -9.21
C PHE A 154 -5.87 1.55 -9.35
N VAL A 155 -4.68 1.01 -9.07
CA VAL A 155 -3.39 1.72 -9.22
C VAL A 155 -2.83 1.61 -10.65
N GLU A 156 -3.44 0.78 -11.50
CA GLU A 156 -2.90 0.33 -12.79
C GLU A 156 -2.93 1.33 -13.95
N PHE A 157 -3.41 2.57 -13.79
CA PHE A 157 -3.64 3.45 -14.95
C PHE A 157 -2.35 3.80 -15.69
N PRO A 158 -2.15 3.31 -16.92
CA PRO A 158 -1.00 3.71 -17.71
C PRO A 158 -1.22 5.17 -18.15
N THR A 159 -0.65 6.12 -17.41
CA THR A 159 -0.36 7.42 -18.02
C THR A 159 0.68 7.17 -19.11
N PRO A 160 0.46 7.61 -20.37
CA PRO A 160 1.43 7.42 -21.43
C PRO A 160 2.78 7.98 -20.97
N LEU A 161 3.80 7.12 -20.96
CA LEU A 161 5.15 7.45 -20.50
C LEU A 161 5.72 8.51 -21.46
N THR A 162 5.77 9.75 -21.01
CA THR A 162 6.33 10.89 -21.75
C THR A 162 7.86 10.95 -21.72
N GLY A 163 8.51 10.03 -21.00
CA GLY A 163 9.95 10.07 -20.73
C GLY A 163 10.35 11.12 -19.70
N SER A 164 9.38 11.69 -18.97
CA SER A 164 9.59 12.72 -17.96
C SER A 164 10.05 12.12 -16.63
N CYS A 165 10.74 12.89 -15.80
CA CYS A 165 11.12 12.49 -14.43
C CYS A 165 9.92 12.03 -13.58
N LYS A 166 8.71 12.51 -13.93
CA LYS A 166 7.44 12.13 -13.31
C LYS A 166 7.06 10.66 -13.59
N ASP A 167 7.51 10.12 -14.71
CA ASP A 167 7.24 8.75 -15.14
C ASP A 167 8.08 7.73 -14.35
N TYR A 168 9.29 8.11 -13.93
CA TYR A 168 10.16 7.31 -13.05
C TYR A 168 9.63 7.20 -11.61
N LEU A 169 8.79 8.14 -11.20
CA LEU A 169 8.06 8.11 -9.92
C LEU A 169 6.65 7.51 -10.09
N SER A 170 6.20 7.30 -11.33
CA SER A 170 4.88 6.74 -11.59
C SER A 170 4.92 5.23 -11.37
N LEU A 171 4.02 4.75 -10.51
CA LEU A 171 3.85 3.33 -10.15
C LEU A 171 3.25 2.49 -11.30
N THR A 172 3.07 3.07 -12.49
CA THR A 172 2.17 2.57 -13.52
C THR A 172 2.82 1.59 -14.48
N SER A 173 4.16 1.50 -14.52
CA SER A 173 4.89 0.54 -15.37
C SER A 173 5.19 -0.82 -14.71
N THR A 174 4.91 -0.97 -13.41
CA THR A 174 5.40 -2.10 -12.58
C THR A 174 4.26 -2.84 -11.89
N VAL A 175 3.14 -2.92 -12.59
CA VAL A 175 1.85 -3.42 -12.08
C VAL A 175 1.95 -4.84 -11.52
N GLU A 176 2.67 -5.76 -12.20
CA GLU A 176 2.76 -7.17 -11.75
C GLU A 176 3.55 -7.34 -10.45
N PHE A 177 4.52 -6.46 -10.17
CA PHE A 177 5.34 -6.51 -8.95
C PHE A 177 4.77 -5.68 -7.79
N ILE A 178 4.00 -4.64 -8.09
CA ILE A 178 3.41 -3.76 -7.08
C ILE A 178 2.26 -4.44 -6.32
N LYS A 179 1.46 -5.27 -7.01
CA LYS A 179 0.34 -6.00 -6.40
C LYS A 179 0.75 -6.83 -5.18
N PRO A 180 1.65 -7.83 -5.28
CA PRO A 180 2.03 -8.65 -4.14
C PRO A 180 2.67 -7.82 -3.02
N TYR A 181 3.43 -6.79 -3.39
CA TYR A 181 4.05 -5.89 -2.42
C TYR A 181 3.03 -5.06 -1.62
N LEU A 182 2.02 -4.47 -2.28
CA LEU A 182 0.94 -3.75 -1.61
C LEU A 182 0.07 -4.68 -0.76
N SER A 183 -0.17 -5.91 -1.24
CA SER A 183 -0.86 -6.94 -0.46
C SER A 183 -0.09 -7.27 0.83
N VAL A 184 1.23 -7.48 0.76
CA VAL A 184 2.08 -7.74 1.94
C VAL A 184 2.08 -6.55 2.92
N ILE A 185 2.16 -5.32 2.43
CA ILE A 185 2.06 -4.13 3.30
C ILE A 185 0.71 -4.09 4.02
N THR A 186 -0.39 -4.35 3.30
CA THR A 186 -1.74 -4.31 3.87
C THR A 186 -1.94 -5.43 4.89
N LEU A 187 -1.39 -6.61 4.63
CA LEU A 187 -1.34 -7.72 5.58
C LEU A 187 -0.56 -7.34 6.84
N ALA A 188 0.63 -6.74 6.68
CA ALA A 188 1.46 -6.30 7.80
C ALA A 188 0.79 -5.21 8.63
N LYS A 189 0.10 -4.24 7.99
CA LYS A 189 -0.74 -3.24 8.65
C LYS A 189 -1.85 -3.91 9.48
N SER A 190 -2.50 -4.94 8.93
CA SER A 190 -3.55 -5.70 9.62
C SER A 190 -2.98 -6.45 10.83
N PHE A 191 -1.83 -7.11 10.67
CA PHE A 191 -1.14 -7.80 11.76
C PHE A 191 -0.80 -6.82 12.89
N MET A 192 -0.16 -5.69 12.56
CA MET A 192 0.21 -4.63 13.51
C MET A 192 -0.99 -4.15 14.33
N LEU A 193 -2.16 -4.04 13.70
CA LEU A 193 -3.37 -3.55 14.32
C LEU A 193 -3.98 -4.60 15.26
N VAL A 194 -4.01 -5.86 14.83
CA VAL A 194 -4.48 -7.00 15.64
C VAL A 194 -3.57 -7.18 16.85
N SER A 195 -2.24 -7.17 16.69
CA SER A 195 -1.30 -7.28 17.82
C SER A 195 -1.42 -6.10 18.78
N THR A 196 -1.57 -4.88 18.26
CA THR A 196 -1.75 -3.69 19.11
C THR A 196 -3.01 -3.78 19.97
N GLN A 197 -4.15 -4.11 19.35
CA GLN A 197 -5.42 -4.03 20.04
C GLN A 197 -5.73 -5.29 20.87
N LEU A 198 -5.35 -6.49 20.39
CA LEU A 198 -5.61 -7.74 21.11
C LEU A 198 -4.53 -8.10 22.12
N LEU A 199 -3.23 -7.99 21.77
CA LEU A 199 -2.16 -8.41 22.67
C LEU A 199 -1.82 -7.34 23.71
N SER A 200 -1.86 -6.07 23.30
CA SER A 200 -1.51 -4.96 24.17
C SER A 200 -2.71 -4.26 24.81
N GLU A 201 -3.95 -4.65 24.50
CA GLU A 201 -5.17 -3.96 24.94
C GLU A 201 -5.14 -2.45 24.61
N GLY A 202 -4.44 -2.09 23.52
CA GLY A 202 -4.17 -0.70 23.13
C GLY A 202 -3.41 0.13 24.17
N LYS A 203 -2.60 -0.51 25.04
CA LYS A 203 -1.59 0.18 25.84
C LYS A 203 -0.50 0.77 24.94
N PRO A 204 0.09 1.92 25.30
CA PRO A 204 1.09 2.58 24.47
C PRO A 204 2.30 1.69 24.20
N VAL A 205 2.81 1.00 25.23
CA VAL A 205 4.00 0.14 25.11
C VAL A 205 3.86 -0.92 24.02
N GLY A 206 2.79 -1.72 24.05
CA GLY A 206 2.65 -2.78 23.06
C GLY A 206 2.20 -2.29 21.69
N THR A 207 1.57 -1.12 21.60
CA THR A 207 1.35 -0.41 20.32
C THR A 207 2.69 -0.10 19.66
N VAL A 208 3.59 0.52 20.42
CA VAL A 208 4.91 0.94 19.91
C VAL A 208 5.79 -0.27 19.59
N LEU A 209 5.78 -1.31 20.42
CA LEU A 209 6.51 -2.56 20.14
C LEU A 209 5.97 -3.26 18.87
N SER A 210 4.65 -3.35 18.73
CA SER A 210 4.01 -3.93 17.55
C SER A 210 4.41 -3.20 16.27
N GLN A 211 4.38 -1.86 16.31
CA GLN A 211 4.82 -1.01 15.20
C GLN A 211 6.31 -1.19 14.92
N LEU A 212 7.16 -1.23 15.94
CA LEU A 212 8.60 -1.47 15.81
C LEU A 212 8.89 -2.78 15.08
N PHE A 213 8.31 -3.90 15.53
CA PHE A 213 8.52 -5.21 14.90
C PHE A 213 7.98 -5.25 13.48
N THR A 214 6.81 -4.68 13.22
CA THR A 214 6.22 -4.64 11.88
C THR A 214 7.05 -3.80 10.93
N CYS A 215 7.46 -2.59 11.34
CA CYS A 215 8.31 -1.72 10.53
C CYS A 215 9.69 -2.36 10.28
N LEU A 216 10.27 -3.05 11.26
CA LEU A 216 11.52 -3.78 11.10
C LEU A 216 11.39 -4.91 10.07
N ALA A 217 10.33 -5.73 10.17
CA ALA A 217 10.07 -6.81 9.23
C ALA A 217 9.86 -6.26 7.80
N LEU A 218 9.06 -5.21 7.65
CA LEU A 218 8.81 -4.56 6.35
C LEU A 218 10.07 -3.90 5.78
N PHE A 219 10.91 -3.30 6.63
CA PHE A 219 12.19 -2.74 6.24
C PHE A 219 13.12 -3.83 5.68
N ILE A 220 13.35 -4.91 6.44
CA ILE A 220 14.19 -6.03 6.03
C ILE A 220 13.66 -6.66 4.75
N ALA A 221 12.36 -6.96 4.68
CA ALA A 221 11.74 -7.52 3.49
C ALA A 221 11.92 -6.63 2.26
N THR A 222 11.68 -5.32 2.40
CA THR A 222 11.82 -4.36 1.29
C THR A 222 13.27 -4.20 0.85
N VAL A 223 14.23 -4.18 1.78
CA VAL A 223 15.65 -4.08 1.48
C VAL A 223 16.17 -5.37 0.81
N LEU A 224 15.88 -6.54 1.37
CA LEU A 224 16.24 -7.83 0.79
C LEU A 224 15.63 -8.00 -0.60
N TRP A 225 14.36 -7.64 -0.77
CA TRP A 225 13.69 -7.63 -2.05
C TRP A 225 14.38 -6.71 -3.05
N SER A 226 14.73 -5.49 -2.63
CA SER A 226 15.42 -4.52 -3.48
C SER A 226 16.82 -5.02 -3.87
N TRP A 227 17.53 -5.66 -2.94
CA TRP A 227 18.88 -6.18 -3.11
C TRP A 227 18.95 -7.40 -4.02
N ASN A 228 18.05 -8.39 -3.84
CA ASN A 228 17.99 -9.55 -4.72
C ASN A 228 17.64 -9.16 -6.16
N ASN A 229 16.77 -8.17 -6.33
CA ASN A 229 16.43 -7.65 -7.64
C ASN A 229 17.50 -6.70 -8.23
N LEU A 230 18.53 -6.30 -7.47
CA LEU A 230 19.65 -5.46 -7.94
C LEU A 230 20.71 -6.25 -8.73
N ASN A 231 20.48 -7.53 -9.03
CA ASN A 231 21.46 -8.38 -9.71
C ASN A 231 21.72 -7.89 -11.15
N LEU A 232 22.82 -7.15 -11.33
CA LEU A 232 23.22 -6.41 -12.53
C LEU A 232 23.27 -7.24 -13.81
N GLN A 233 23.45 -8.56 -13.73
CA GLN A 233 23.53 -9.43 -14.90
C GLN A 233 22.18 -9.59 -15.64
N GLN A 234 21.05 -9.35 -14.97
CA GLN A 234 19.72 -9.41 -15.60
C GLN A 234 19.28 -8.07 -16.23
N TYR A 235 19.98 -6.96 -15.94
CA TYR A 235 19.63 -5.62 -16.45
C TYR A 235 19.68 -5.50 -17.97
N HIS A 236 20.57 -6.25 -18.63
CA HIS A 236 20.70 -6.19 -20.09
C HIS A 236 19.52 -6.80 -20.85
N LYS A 237 18.67 -7.61 -20.19
CA LYS A 237 17.49 -8.23 -20.81
C LYS A 237 16.20 -7.42 -20.63
N VAL A 238 16.17 -6.46 -19.71
CA VAL A 238 14.99 -5.63 -19.45
C VAL A 238 15.13 -4.32 -20.24
N PHE A 239 14.67 -4.32 -21.48
CA PHE A 239 14.74 -3.19 -22.42
C PHE A 239 13.94 -1.93 -21.98
N MET A 240 13.26 -1.98 -20.83
CA MET A 240 12.62 -0.82 -20.23
C MET A 240 13.16 -0.60 -18.81
N PRO A 241 13.94 0.47 -18.55
CA PRO A 241 14.38 0.81 -17.21
C PRO A 241 13.23 1.52 -16.50
N VAL A 242 12.18 0.78 -16.17
CA VAL A 242 11.12 1.27 -15.31
C VAL A 242 10.89 0.27 -14.19
N PHE A 243 11.97 -0.14 -13.52
CA PHE A 243 11.87 -0.90 -12.28
C PHE A 243 11.70 0.07 -11.09
N PRO A 244 10.90 -0.26 -10.06
CA PRO A 244 10.43 0.65 -9.03
C PRO A 244 11.44 0.83 -7.88
N TYR A 245 12.74 0.90 -8.17
CA TYR A 245 13.79 1.02 -7.13
C TYR A 245 13.62 2.29 -6.31
N GLY A 246 13.31 3.42 -6.94
CA GLY A 246 13.10 4.68 -6.24
C GLY A 246 11.96 4.61 -5.23
N VAL A 247 10.86 3.96 -5.58
CA VAL A 247 9.70 3.78 -4.69
C VAL A 247 10.02 2.80 -3.56
N SER A 248 10.69 1.69 -3.86
CA SER A 248 11.08 0.70 -2.85
C SER A 248 12.04 1.30 -1.82
N ILE A 249 13.02 2.09 -2.27
CA ILE A 249 13.94 2.84 -1.41
C ILE A 249 13.20 3.87 -0.57
N LEU A 250 12.30 4.66 -1.17
CA LEU A 250 11.55 5.67 -0.43
C LEU A 250 10.69 5.02 0.67
N LYS A 251 10.10 3.86 0.39
CA LYS A 251 9.34 3.09 1.36
C LYS A 251 10.22 2.46 2.43
N SER A 252 11.40 1.93 2.10
CA SER A 252 12.33 1.42 3.11
C SER A 252 12.81 2.54 4.04
N LEU A 253 13.07 3.74 3.51
CA LEU A 253 13.34 4.93 4.33
C LEU A 253 12.16 5.29 5.25
N GLY A 254 10.92 5.18 4.75
CA GLY A 254 9.72 5.36 5.56
C GLY A 254 9.61 4.34 6.70
N PHE A 255 9.89 3.06 6.43
CA PHE A 255 9.91 2.03 7.48
C PHE A 255 11.04 2.26 8.50
N LEU A 256 12.22 2.68 8.04
CA LEU A 256 13.34 3.03 8.91
C LEU A 256 12.98 4.21 9.84
N ALA A 257 12.33 5.24 9.31
CA ALA A 257 11.82 6.34 10.11
C ALA A 257 10.80 5.85 11.16
N GLY A 258 9.94 4.90 10.80
CA GLY A 258 9.01 4.24 11.73
C GLY A 258 9.73 3.47 12.85
N ILE A 259 10.83 2.78 12.55
CA ILE A 259 11.68 2.09 13.54
C ILE A 259 12.29 3.10 14.51
N ILE A 260 12.93 4.16 13.98
CA ILE A 260 13.56 5.20 14.80
C ILE A 260 12.52 5.89 15.69
N GLY A 261 11.37 6.27 15.13
CA GLY A 261 10.28 6.88 15.88
C GLY A 261 9.77 5.97 17.01
N SER A 262 9.66 4.67 16.76
CA SER A 262 9.22 3.70 17.78
C SER A 262 10.25 3.52 18.89
N ILE A 263 11.55 3.53 18.58
CA ILE A 263 12.63 3.48 19.59
C ILE A 263 12.59 4.74 20.45
N VAL A 264 12.45 5.91 19.83
CA VAL A 264 12.34 7.20 20.54
C VAL A 264 11.13 7.18 21.48
N GLU A 265 9.97 6.74 21.02
CA GLU A 265 8.77 6.63 21.85
C GLU A 265 8.95 5.64 23.01
N LEU A 266 9.61 4.50 22.80
CA LEU A 266 9.93 3.56 23.89
C LEU A 266 10.83 4.20 24.94
N LEU A 267 11.86 4.94 24.53
CA LEU A 267 12.75 5.65 25.45
C LEU A 267 12.00 6.66 26.31
N PHE A 268 10.98 7.31 25.74
CA PHE A 268 10.07 8.19 26.48
C PHE A 268 9.18 7.43 27.45
N VAL A 269 8.55 6.34 27.02
CA VAL A 269 7.65 5.54 27.87
C VAL A 269 8.39 4.93 29.07
N TYR A 270 9.65 4.52 28.89
CA TYR A 270 10.51 4.02 29.98
C TYR A 270 11.22 5.12 30.80
N GLN A 271 10.88 6.40 30.59
CA GLN A 271 11.45 7.55 31.31
C GLN A 271 12.99 7.63 31.28
N SER A 272 13.64 6.98 30.33
CA SER A 272 15.10 7.06 30.17
C SER A 272 15.55 8.41 29.59
N LEU A 273 14.61 9.17 29.01
CA LEU A 273 14.77 10.57 28.64
C LEU A 273 14.06 11.46 29.69
N PRO A 274 14.80 12.31 30.42
CA PRO A 274 14.26 13.15 31.48
C PRO A 274 13.51 14.36 30.89
N GLY A 275 12.27 14.15 30.44
CA GLY A 275 11.46 15.19 29.81
C GLY A 275 10.28 14.59 29.05
N SER A 276 9.33 13.98 29.77
CA SER A 276 8.23 13.24 29.14
C SER A 276 7.28 14.17 28.38
N MET A 277 7.16 13.94 27.07
CA MET A 277 6.25 14.62 26.13
C MET A 277 4.76 14.56 26.53
N PHE A 278 4.38 13.66 27.44
CA PHE A 278 2.99 13.44 27.88
C PHE A 278 2.71 13.71 29.37
N GLY A 279 3.68 14.23 30.13
CA GLY A 279 3.57 14.40 31.59
C GLY A 279 3.63 15.84 32.10
N HIS A 280 4.26 16.77 31.38
CA HIS A 280 4.28 18.18 31.75
C HIS A 280 4.12 19.05 30.51
N LYS A 281 3.38 20.16 30.66
CA LYS A 281 3.13 21.19 29.64
C LYS A 281 4.38 21.37 28.77
N LEU A 282 4.31 21.01 27.49
CA LEU A 282 5.26 21.52 26.50
C LEU A 282 5.18 23.05 26.55
N SER A 283 6.09 23.69 27.27
CA SER A 283 6.47 25.04 26.88
C SER A 283 7.20 24.89 25.54
N GLN A 284 7.02 25.87 24.65
CA GLN A 284 7.70 25.93 23.35
C GLN A 284 9.25 25.91 23.47
N ASP A 285 9.80 25.95 24.68
CA ASP A 285 11.22 26.02 25.00
C ASP A 285 11.86 24.67 25.37
N SER A 286 11.16 23.53 25.25
CA SER A 286 11.76 22.24 25.61
C SER A 286 12.81 21.81 24.58
N ALA A 287 14.06 21.66 25.05
CA ALA A 287 15.21 21.20 24.26
C ALA A 287 14.93 19.86 23.54
N ASP A 288 14.08 19.01 24.12
CA ASP A 288 13.70 17.71 23.58
C ASP A 288 12.99 17.81 22.22
N MET A 289 12.12 18.81 22.02
CA MET A 289 11.48 19.04 20.71
C MET A 289 12.52 19.49 19.66
N GLN A 290 13.52 20.26 20.07
CA GLN A 290 14.61 20.66 19.17
C GLN A 290 15.47 19.47 18.76
N TYR A 291 15.80 18.56 19.67
CA TYR A 291 16.54 17.33 19.33
C TYR A 291 15.73 16.42 18.41
N LEU A 292 14.43 16.28 18.62
CA LEU A 292 13.57 15.44 17.78
C LEU A 292 13.40 16.03 16.37
N LEU A 293 13.22 17.35 16.28
CA LEU A 293 13.25 18.09 15.01
C LEU A 293 14.61 17.99 14.31
N LEU A 294 15.71 18.03 15.04
CA LEU A 294 17.06 17.87 14.50
C LEU A 294 17.26 16.46 13.93
N ILE A 295 16.87 15.42 14.66
CA ILE A 295 16.96 14.02 14.19
C ILE A 295 16.10 13.83 12.94
N PHE A 296 14.88 14.37 12.93
CA PHE A 296 14.01 14.34 11.76
C PHE A 296 14.63 15.09 10.56
N ALA A 297 15.18 16.28 10.78
CA ALA A 297 15.85 17.07 9.75
C ALA A 297 17.08 16.32 9.18
N LEU A 298 17.90 15.71 10.03
CA LEU A 298 19.04 14.89 9.61
C LEU A 298 18.60 13.68 8.78
N ALA A 299 17.52 13.01 9.18
CA ALA A 299 16.94 11.90 8.42
C ALA A 299 16.43 12.37 7.03
N CYS A 300 15.76 13.52 6.95
CA CYS A 300 15.34 14.12 5.69
C CYS A 300 16.52 14.49 4.79
N ILE A 301 17.60 15.07 5.35
CA ILE A 301 18.82 15.41 4.61
C ILE A 301 19.48 14.14 4.06
N PHE A 302 19.62 13.10 4.90
CA PHE A 302 20.20 11.83 4.46
C PHE A 302 19.40 11.18 3.34
N ALA A 303 18.06 11.17 3.46
CA ALA A 303 17.15 10.67 2.42
C ALA A 303 17.31 11.46 1.11
N ALA A 304 17.41 12.80 1.20
CA ALA A 304 17.62 13.66 0.03
C ALA A 304 18.98 13.40 -0.64
N LEU A 305 20.07 13.32 0.13
CA LEU A 305 21.41 13.02 -0.38
C LEU A 305 21.47 11.65 -1.06
N PHE A 306 20.86 10.63 -0.44
CA PHE A 306 20.74 9.31 -1.03
C PHE A 306 20.00 9.36 -2.37
N PHE A 307 18.86 10.06 -2.42
CA PHE A 307 18.09 10.25 -3.65
C PHE A 307 18.90 10.95 -4.75
N PHE A 308 19.61 12.03 -4.43
CA PHE A 308 20.47 12.74 -5.38
C PHE A 308 21.60 11.84 -5.91
N LYS A 309 22.21 11.03 -5.04
CA LYS A 309 23.25 10.06 -5.44
C LYS A 309 22.70 9.01 -6.40
N VAL A 310 21.55 8.42 -6.10
CA VAL A 310 20.88 7.46 -7.00
C VAL A 310 20.55 8.11 -8.35
N LYS A 311 19.96 9.31 -8.34
CA LYS A 311 19.65 10.07 -9.55
C LYS A 311 20.90 10.34 -10.40
N HIS A 312 22.00 10.72 -9.78
CA HIS A 312 23.26 10.98 -10.46
C HIS A 312 23.85 9.71 -11.10
N THR A 313 23.85 8.58 -10.38
CA THR A 313 24.32 7.29 -10.90
C THR A 313 23.50 6.84 -12.11
N VAL A 314 22.17 6.97 -12.06
CA VAL A 314 21.29 6.63 -13.19
C VAL A 314 21.56 7.53 -14.40
N LYS A 315 21.71 8.84 -14.20
CA LYS A 315 22.02 9.77 -15.29
C LYS A 315 23.35 9.44 -15.97
N LYS A 316 24.39 9.12 -15.17
CA LYS A 316 25.71 8.73 -15.69
C LYS A 316 25.63 7.43 -16.52
N ASN A 317 24.91 6.43 -16.04
CA ASN A 317 24.76 5.16 -16.75
C ASN A 317 23.93 5.28 -18.04
N ASN A 318 22.91 6.15 -18.07
CA ASN A 318 22.14 6.40 -19.30
C ASN A 318 22.98 7.10 -20.38
N GLN A 319 23.86 8.03 -19.98
CA GLN A 319 24.78 8.69 -20.92
C GLN A 319 25.77 7.68 -21.52
N LEU A 320 26.33 6.78 -20.70
CA LEU A 320 27.19 5.70 -21.17
C LEU A 320 26.45 4.75 -22.13
N SER A 321 25.22 4.35 -21.80
CA SER A 321 24.41 3.49 -22.69
C SER A 321 24.03 4.15 -24.02
N LEU A 322 23.75 5.46 -24.02
CA LEU A 322 23.49 6.23 -25.25
C LEU A 322 24.74 6.34 -26.11
N GLN A 323 25.91 6.53 -25.50
CA GLN A 323 27.19 6.60 -26.19
C GLN A 323 27.58 5.24 -26.79
N ASP A 324 27.39 4.14 -26.05
CA ASP A 324 27.60 2.78 -26.57
C ASP A 324 26.63 2.44 -27.70
N LYS A 325 25.35 2.84 -27.60
CA LYS A 325 24.37 2.68 -28.69
C LYS A 325 24.74 3.51 -29.92
N GLN A 326 25.23 4.74 -29.76
CA GLN A 326 25.70 5.56 -30.87
C GLN A 326 26.93 4.95 -31.56
N VAL A 327 27.89 4.39 -30.80
CA VAL A 327 29.06 3.69 -31.35
C VAL A 327 28.64 2.39 -32.06
N LEU A 328 27.63 1.68 -31.56
CA LEU A 328 27.12 0.48 -32.21
C LEU A 328 26.36 0.82 -33.51
N LEU A 329 25.56 1.89 -33.51
CA LEU A 329 24.80 2.37 -34.68
C LEU A 329 25.70 2.96 -35.78
N THR A 330 26.80 3.63 -35.44
CA THR A 330 27.79 4.07 -36.43
C THR A 330 28.63 2.92 -36.99
N GLY A 331 28.67 1.76 -36.32
CA GLY A 331 29.26 0.52 -36.84
C GLY A 331 28.27 -0.38 -37.62
N PHE A 332 26.96 -0.13 -37.54
CA PHE A 332 25.90 -0.99 -38.10
C PHE A 332 25.07 -0.34 -39.21
N GLU A 333 25.52 0.76 -39.82
CA GLU A 333 25.04 1.12 -41.16
C GLU A 333 25.68 0.17 -42.19
N LEU A 334 25.10 -1.02 -42.40
CA LEU A 334 24.73 -1.48 -43.76
C LEU A 334 23.94 -2.80 -43.86
N GLN A 335 23.81 -3.69 -42.86
CA GLN A 335 23.49 -5.09 -43.23
C GLN A 335 22.33 -5.87 -42.60
N ASN A 336 21.59 -5.41 -41.57
CA ASN A 336 20.64 -6.34 -40.91
C ASN A 336 19.27 -5.80 -40.50
N LEU A 337 18.79 -4.69 -41.06
CA LEU A 337 17.51 -4.11 -40.64
C LEU A 337 16.25 -4.85 -41.14
N LEU A 338 16.38 -5.90 -41.97
CA LEU A 338 15.21 -6.61 -42.53
C LEU A 338 14.86 -7.94 -41.84
N HIS A 339 15.74 -8.52 -41.00
CA HIS A 339 15.53 -9.92 -40.54
C HIS A 339 14.95 -10.08 -39.12
N VAL A 340 14.84 -9.00 -38.35
CA VAL A 340 14.52 -9.10 -36.90
C VAL A 340 13.01 -8.92 -36.58
N TYR A 341 12.19 -8.52 -37.55
CA TYR A 341 10.76 -8.22 -37.29
C TYR A 341 9.81 -9.44 -37.30
N HIS A 342 10.30 -10.68 -37.32
CA HIS A 342 9.44 -11.85 -37.59
C HIS A 342 9.29 -12.93 -36.52
N ASN A 343 9.78 -12.76 -35.29
CA ASN A 343 9.52 -13.74 -34.22
C ASN A 343 8.73 -13.13 -33.06
N VAL A 344 7.40 -13.27 -33.13
CA VAL A 344 6.47 -13.05 -32.01
C VAL A 344 6.55 -14.27 -31.09
N LEU A 345 7.00 -14.06 -29.85
CA LEU A 345 7.14 -15.09 -28.80
C LEU A 345 5.83 -15.21 -28.00
N TYR A 346 5.33 -16.43 -27.82
CA TYR A 346 4.25 -16.76 -26.88
C TYR A 346 4.83 -17.07 -25.49
N ILE A 347 4.14 -16.63 -24.44
CA ILE A 347 4.53 -16.86 -23.04
C ILE A 347 3.62 -17.95 -22.45
N VAL A 348 4.22 -19.00 -21.87
CA VAL A 348 3.54 -20.02 -21.07
C VAL A 348 4.18 -20.06 -19.68
N PHE A 349 3.36 -19.99 -18.63
CA PHE A 349 3.80 -19.99 -17.23
C PHE A 349 3.66 -21.38 -16.63
N ASP A 350 4.75 -21.92 -16.07
CA ASP A 350 4.73 -23.13 -15.25
C ASP A 350 4.70 -22.74 -13.77
N SER A 351 3.59 -23.05 -13.11
CA SER A 351 3.33 -22.65 -11.72
C SER A 351 4.18 -23.40 -10.69
N VAL A 352 4.83 -24.51 -11.04
CA VAL A 352 5.54 -25.36 -10.07
C VAL A 352 6.99 -24.91 -9.87
N ALA A 353 7.65 -24.42 -10.91
CA ALA A 353 9.06 -24.02 -10.85
C ALA A 353 9.29 -22.54 -10.51
N GLY A 354 8.24 -21.71 -10.52
CA GLY A 354 8.35 -20.27 -10.24
C GLY A 354 9.30 -19.52 -11.18
N THR A 355 9.65 -20.11 -12.33
CA THR A 355 10.61 -19.56 -13.28
C THR A 355 9.96 -19.44 -14.66
N TRP A 356 10.13 -18.28 -15.28
CA TRP A 356 9.68 -18.01 -16.64
C TRP A 356 10.73 -18.53 -17.61
N PHE A 357 10.34 -19.43 -18.52
CA PHE A 357 11.19 -19.86 -19.62
C PHE A 357 10.79 -19.17 -20.92
N TRP A 358 11.80 -18.76 -21.69
CA TRP A 358 11.66 -18.30 -23.07
C TRP A 358 11.71 -19.52 -23.99
N ARG A 359 10.83 -19.60 -24.99
CA ARG A 359 11.00 -20.51 -26.12
C ARG A 359 10.94 -19.79 -27.44
#